data_AF-A0A0C4EW95-F1
#
_entry.id   AF-A0A0C4EW95-F1
#
_cell.length_a   1.000
_cell.length_b   1.000
_cell.length_c   1.000
_cell.angle_alpha   90.00
_cell.angle_beta   90.00
_cell.angle_gamma   90.00
#
_symmetry.space_group_name_H-M   'P 1'
#
loop_
_entity.id
_entity.type
_entity.pdbx_description
1 polymer ?
#
loop_
_entity_poly.entity_id
_entity_poly.type
_entity_poly.pdbx_seq_one_letter_code
_entity_poly.pdbx_strand_id
1 'polypeptide(L)'
;MSPSSLRDRTINLGAGPCTLPTSILETAAQGLLDYEGTGMGLVELSHRSKDFQKLNSGTIDDLRTALAVPENFEILFMQGGGLTQFSCVVMNLVNQFRLKTNQIRQIKSWLII
;
A
#
# COMPACT_ATOMS: atom_id res chain seq x y z
N MET A 1 20.67 24.57 14.13
CA MET A 1 19.24 24.31 13.83
C MET A 1 19.03 22.82 13.86
N SER A 2 17.98 22.32 14.53
CA SER A 2 17.64 20.90 14.44
C SER A 2 17.16 20.58 13.01
N PRO A 3 17.34 19.34 12.51
CA PRO A 3 16.82 18.93 11.22
C PRO A 3 15.31 19.21 11.03
N SER A 4 14.52 19.10 12.12
CA SER A 4 13.08 19.41 12.13
C SER A 4 12.78 20.88 11.81
N SER A 5 13.52 21.83 12.42
CA SER A 5 13.30 23.27 12.23
C SER A 5 13.55 23.80 10.80
N LEU A 6 14.38 23.11 10.01
CA LEU A 6 14.64 23.46 8.61
C LEU A 6 13.51 22.93 7.70
N ARG A 7 13.00 21.74 8.02
CA ARG A 7 11.94 21.09 7.26
C ARG A 7 10.64 21.88 7.32
N ASP A 8 10.27 22.38 8.49
CA ASP A 8 9.04 23.17 8.68
C ASP A 8 9.03 24.50 7.93
N ARG A 9 10.22 25.00 7.54
CA ARG A 9 10.39 26.23 6.76
C ARG A 9 10.54 25.98 5.26
N THR A 10 10.79 24.74 4.85
CA THR A 10 10.99 24.38 3.45
C THR A 10 9.63 24.12 2.81
N ILE A 11 9.23 25.00 1.89
CA ILE A 11 7.99 24.82 1.12
C ILE A 11 8.31 23.94 -0.09
N ASN A 12 7.94 22.66 -0.01
CA ASN A 12 8.05 21.72 -1.12
C ASN A 12 6.70 21.60 -1.84
N LEU A 13 6.65 22.14 -3.06
CA LEU A 13 5.49 22.14 -3.97
C LEU A 13 5.55 21.00 -5.01
N GLY A 14 6.31 19.93 -4.74
CA GLY A 14 6.39 18.77 -5.62
C GLY A 14 5.01 18.13 -5.86
N ALA A 15 4.70 17.85 -7.13
CA ALA A 15 3.42 17.25 -7.55
C ALA A 15 3.30 15.75 -7.21
N GLY A 16 4.41 15.11 -6.82
CA GLY A 16 4.50 13.67 -6.60
C GLY A 16 5.89 13.13 -6.94
N PRO A 17 6.65 12.55 -5.98
CA PRO A 17 6.39 12.54 -4.54
C PRO A 17 6.26 13.96 -3.93
N CYS A 18 5.59 14.08 -2.78
CA CYS A 18 5.30 15.35 -2.12
C CYS A 18 5.60 15.32 -0.60
N THR A 19 5.34 16.43 0.09
CA THR A 19 5.67 16.63 1.50
C THR A 19 4.77 15.83 2.44
N LEU A 20 5.36 15.12 3.40
CA LEU A 20 4.69 14.49 4.54
C LEU A 20 4.84 15.32 5.83
N PRO A 21 3.94 15.21 6.82
CA PRO A 21 4.10 15.86 8.12
C PRO A 21 5.38 15.39 8.84
N THR A 22 6.11 16.32 9.47
CA THR A 22 7.38 16.02 10.17
C THR A 22 7.19 14.98 11.27
N SER A 23 6.12 15.09 12.05
CA SER A 23 5.81 14.15 13.15
C SER A 23 5.65 12.70 12.67
N ILE A 24 5.07 12.48 11.48
CA ILE A 24 4.89 11.14 10.91
C ILE A 24 6.24 10.54 10.51
N LEU A 25 7.14 11.34 9.93
CA LEU A 25 8.47 10.88 9.57
C LEU A 25 9.32 10.56 10.80
N GLU A 26 9.19 11.34 11.88
CA GLU A 26 9.87 11.06 13.14
C GLU A 26 9.42 9.72 13.74
N THR A 27 8.11 9.47 13.78
CA THR A 27 7.55 8.17 14.21
C THR A 27 8.02 7.03 13.32
N ALA A 28 7.98 7.20 11.99
CA ALA A 28 8.42 6.18 11.05
C ALA A 28 9.92 5.88 11.20
N ALA A 29 10.75 6.91 11.40
CA ALA A 29 12.19 6.74 11.61
C ALA A 29 12.50 5.96 12.90
N GLN A 30 11.73 6.16 13.96
CA GLN A 30 11.86 5.36 15.20
C GLN A 30 11.44 3.91 14.96
N GLY A 31 10.33 3.67 14.25
CA GLY A 31 9.86 2.33 13.91
C GLY A 31 10.80 1.55 12.99
N LEU A 32 11.68 2.23 12.23
CA LEU A 32 12.75 1.57 11.47
C LEU A 32 13.84 0.99 12.36
N LEU A 33 14.04 1.52 13.58
CA LEU A 33 15.04 1.04 14.53
C LEU A 33 14.46 -0.03 15.45
N ASP A 34 13.26 0.21 15.98
CA ASP A 34 12.51 -0.75 16.80
C ASP A 34 11.02 -0.51 16.61
N TYR A 35 10.36 -1.47 15.95
CA TYR A 35 8.93 -1.40 15.73
C TYR A 35 8.18 -1.92 16.96
N GLU A 36 7.44 -1.03 17.62
CA GLU A 36 6.58 -1.34 18.79
C GLU A 36 7.28 -2.12 19.92
N GLY A 37 8.60 -1.98 20.11
CA GLY A 37 9.33 -2.67 21.17
C GLY A 37 9.59 -4.15 20.89
N THR A 38 9.51 -4.57 19.63
CA THR A 38 9.83 -5.94 19.20
C THR A 38 11.34 -6.23 19.25
N GLY A 39 12.18 -5.19 19.35
CA GLY A 39 13.63 -5.29 19.25
C GLY A 39 14.12 -5.48 17.82
N MET A 40 13.23 -5.34 16.83
CA MET A 40 13.52 -5.42 15.39
C MET A 40 12.93 -4.21 14.69
N GLY A 41 13.61 -3.73 13.65
CA GLY A 41 13.10 -2.68 12.78
C GLY A 41 11.92 -3.16 11.94
N LEU A 42 11.01 -2.24 11.61
CA LEU A 42 9.82 -2.54 10.78
C LEU A 42 10.17 -3.25 9.46
N VAL A 43 11.27 -2.86 8.83
CA VAL A 43 11.74 -3.43 7.54
C VAL A 43 12.38 -4.81 7.68
N GLU A 44 12.63 -5.26 8.91
CA GLU A 44 13.19 -6.58 9.21
C GLU A 44 12.09 -7.58 9.57
N LEU A 45 10.88 -7.10 9.89
CA LEU A 45 9.74 -7.95 10.20
C LEU A 45 9.33 -8.77 8.97
N SER A 46 9.12 -10.07 9.19
CA SER A 46 8.53 -10.93 8.16
C SER A 46 7.12 -10.46 7.83
N HIS A 47 6.78 -10.36 6.55
CA HIS A 47 5.40 -10.08 6.11
C HIS A 47 4.35 -11.12 6.59
N ARG A 48 4.81 -12.26 7.11
CA ARG A 48 3.96 -13.32 7.68
C ARG A 48 3.95 -13.34 9.21
N SER A 49 4.70 -12.45 9.87
CA SER A 49 4.71 -12.37 11.34
C SER A 49 3.37 -11.83 11.83
N LYS A 50 3.03 -12.15 13.09
CA LYS A 50 1.82 -11.61 13.73
C LYS A 50 1.87 -10.09 13.83
N ASP A 51 3.05 -9.54 14.09
CA ASP A 51 3.25 -8.09 14.22
C ASP A 51 3.01 -7.36 12.90
N PHE A 52 3.51 -7.90 11.78
CA PHE A 52 3.24 -7.32 10.45
C PHE A 52 1.78 -7.51 10.03
N GLN A 53 1.19 -8.67 10.31
CA GLN A 53 -0.24 -8.91 10.01
C GLN A 53 -1.15 -7.93 10.75
N LYS A 54 -0.85 -7.64 12.03
CA LYS A 54 -1.56 -6.64 12.84
C LYS A 54 -1.43 -5.24 12.24
N LEU A 55 -0.21 -4.84 11.83
CA LEU A 55 0.02 -3.56 11.14
C LEU A 55 -0.81 -3.48 9.84
N ASN A 56 -0.77 -4.52 9.02
CA ASN A 56 -1.46 -4.56 7.74
C ASN A 56 -2.99 -4.52 7.91
N SER A 57 -3.55 -5.31 8.84
CA SER A 57 -4.99 -5.27 9.11
C SER A 57 -5.43 -3.91 9.66
N GLY A 58 -4.67 -3.34 10.60
CA GLY A 58 -4.95 -2.01 11.13
C GLY A 58 -4.94 -0.93 10.04
N THR A 59 -3.98 -0.99 9.12
CA THR A 59 -3.89 -0.05 7.99
C THR A 59 -5.10 -0.18 7.05
N ILE A 60 -5.59 -1.40 6.82
CA ILE A 60 -6.81 -1.64 6.03
C ILE A 60 -8.03 -1.02 6.71
N ASP A 61 -8.18 -1.22 8.02
CA ASP A 61 -9.30 -0.69 8.80
C ASP A 61 -9.29 0.85 8.86
N ASP A 62 -8.10 1.43 9.03
CA ASP A 62 -7.90 2.88 8.99
C ASP A 62 -8.30 3.48 7.64
N LEU A 63 -7.86 2.86 6.53
CA LEU A 63 -8.22 3.30 5.17
C LEU A 63 -9.71 3.14 4.90
N ARG A 64 -10.29 2.01 5.31
CA ARG A 64 -11.73 1.75 5.16
C ARG A 64 -12.54 2.81 5.88
N THR A 65 -12.13 3.18 7.09
CA THR A 65 -12.78 4.23 7.90
C THR A 65 -12.59 5.60 7.26
N ALA A 66 -11.35 5.96 6.90
CA ALA A 66 -11.02 7.29 6.37
C ALA A 66 -11.70 7.58 5.02
N LEU A 67 -11.88 6.56 4.18
CA LEU A 67 -12.47 6.69 2.84
C LEU A 67 -13.92 6.18 2.76
N ALA A 68 -14.51 5.75 3.89
CA ALA A 68 -15.85 5.16 3.97
C ALA A 68 -16.08 4.03 2.94
N VAL A 69 -15.12 3.10 2.82
CA VAL A 69 -15.18 2.01 1.84
C VAL A 69 -16.23 0.97 2.27
N PRO A 70 -17.24 0.64 1.43
CA PRO A 70 -18.27 -0.34 1.78
C PRO A 70 -17.72 -1.77 1.97
N GLU A 71 -18.39 -2.58 2.79
CA GLU A 71 -17.97 -3.95 3.12
C GLU A 71 -17.87 -4.89 1.90
N ASN A 72 -18.62 -4.62 0.83
CA ASN A 72 -18.59 -5.43 -0.39
C ASN A 72 -17.42 -5.09 -1.33
N PHE A 73 -16.46 -4.28 -0.89
CA PHE A 73 -15.23 -3.95 -1.60
C PHE A 73 -14.01 -4.35 -0.78
N GLU A 74 -12.98 -4.86 -1.46
CA GLU A 74 -11.69 -5.21 -0.87
C GLU A 74 -10.66 -4.09 -1.05
N ILE A 75 -9.76 -3.93 -0.08
CA ILE A 75 -8.63 -2.98 -0.14
C ILE A 75 -7.35 -3.79 -0.41
N LEU A 76 -6.64 -3.44 -1.49
CA LEU A 76 -5.42 -4.14 -1.92
C LEU A 76 -4.24 -3.19 -1.96
N PHE A 77 -3.13 -3.57 -1.31
CA PHE A 77 -1.84 -2.91 -1.47
C PHE A 77 -1.05 -3.57 -2.61
N MET A 78 -0.78 -2.82 -3.68
CA MET A 78 -0.11 -3.33 -4.87
C MET A 78 1.08 -2.46 -5.27
N GLN A 79 2.14 -3.09 -5.77
CA GLN A 79 3.30 -2.40 -6.35
C GLN A 79 3.01 -1.94 -7.79
N GLY A 80 3.92 -1.14 -8.36
CA GLY A 80 3.84 -0.63 -9.74
C GLY A 80 3.12 0.72 -9.91
N GLY A 81 2.47 1.22 -8.86
CA GLY A 81 1.84 2.54 -8.87
C GLY A 81 0.69 2.68 -9.87
N GLY A 82 0.18 3.91 -10.04
CA GLY A 82 -0.99 4.19 -10.89
C GLY A 82 -0.81 3.79 -12.36
N LEU A 83 0.43 3.89 -12.88
CA LEU A 83 0.72 3.54 -14.27
C LEU A 83 0.54 2.04 -14.55
N THR A 84 1.02 1.16 -13.67
CA THR A 84 0.78 -0.28 -13.80
C THR A 84 -0.71 -0.61 -13.74
N GLN A 85 -1.49 0.13 -12.94
CA GLN A 85 -2.92 -0.12 -12.79
C GLN A 85 -3.73 0.17 -14.07
N PHE A 86 -3.25 1.02 -14.98
CA PHE A 86 -3.91 1.22 -16.29
C PHE A 86 -4.04 -0.10 -17.07
N SER A 87 -2.98 -0.92 -17.07
CA SER A 87 -3.02 -2.23 -17.71
C SER A 87 -3.78 -3.25 -16.86
N CYS A 88 -3.58 -3.26 -15.54
CA CYS A 88 -4.23 -4.23 -14.64
C CYS A 88 -5.76 -4.15 -14.72
N VAL A 89 -6.33 -2.94 -14.76
CA VAL A 89 -7.78 -2.74 -14.87
C VAL A 89 -8.31 -3.34 -16.16
N VAL A 90 -7.68 -3.05 -17.30
CA VAL A 90 -8.10 -3.60 -18.60
C VAL A 90 -8.04 -5.12 -18.61
N MET A 91 -6.94 -5.71 -18.14
CA MET A 91 -6.77 -7.16 -18.12
C MET A 91 -7.83 -7.86 -17.24
N ASN A 92 -8.11 -7.32 -16.05
CA ASN A 92 -9.12 -7.89 -15.16
C ASN A 92 -10.54 -7.79 -15.76
N LEU A 93 -10.91 -6.64 -16.33
CA LEU A 93 -12.24 -6.45 -16.92
C LEU A 93 -12.47 -7.31 -18.16
N VAL A 94 -11.47 -7.42 -19.04
CA VAL A 94 -11.52 -8.31 -20.22
C VAL A 94 -11.67 -9.76 -19.79
N ASN A 95 -10.89 -10.19 -18.79
CA ASN A 95 -11.01 -11.54 -18.25
C ASN A 95 -12.43 -11.78 -17.71
N GLN A 96 -12.96 -10.87 -16.91
CA GLN A 96 -14.31 -10.98 -16.36
C GLN A 96 -15.41 -11.03 -17.45
N PHE A 97 -15.27 -10.24 -18.51
CA PHE A 97 -16.18 -10.29 -19.66
C PHE A 97 -16.15 -11.67 -20.35
N ARG A 98 -14.95 -12.23 -20.57
CA ARG A 98 -14.78 -13.56 -21.18
C ARG A 98 -15.36 -14.68 -20.32
N LEU A 99 -15.19 -14.60 -19.00
CA LEU A 99 -15.80 -15.54 -18.05
C LEU A 99 -17.33 -15.51 -18.16
N LYS A 100 -17.94 -14.32 -18.18
CA LYS A 100 -19.40 -14.16 -18.25
C LYS A 100 -20.02 -14.58 -19.59
N THR A 101 -19.30 -14.40 -20.69
CA THR A 101 -19.79 -14.72 -22.05
C THR A 101 -19.46 -16.15 -22.49
N ASN A 102 -18.89 -16.97 -21.60
CA ASN A 102 -18.40 -18.32 -21.89
C ASN A 102 -17.43 -18.37 -23.10
N GLN A 103 -16.72 -17.26 -23.36
CA GLN A 103 -15.72 -17.12 -24.42
C GLN A 103 -14.32 -17.60 -23.96
N ILE A 104 -14.28 -18.40 -22.90
CA ILE A 104 -13.08 -19.08 -22.46
C ILE A 104 -12.81 -20.21 -23.45
N ARG A 105 -12.08 -19.91 -24.54
CA ARG A 105 -11.26 -20.95 -25.18
C ARG A 105 -10.34 -21.50 -24.09
N GLN A 106 -10.30 -22.81 -23.90
CA GLN A 106 -9.41 -23.46 -22.94
C GLN A 106 -7.96 -23.02 -23.18
N ILE A 107 -7.52 -21.95 -22.51
CA ILE A 107 -6.12 -21.62 -22.37
C ILE A 107 -5.67 -22.40 -21.15
N LYS A 108 -5.40 -23.69 -21.38
CA LYS A 108 -4.59 -24.47 -20.45
C LYS A 108 -3.19 -23.87 -20.46
N SER A 109 -2.66 -23.61 -19.27
CA SER A 109 -1.31 -23.11 -18.99
C SER A 109 -1.09 -21.62 -19.24
N TRP A 110 -0.29 -21.03 -18.36
CA TRP A 110 0.16 -19.62 -18.31
C TRP A 110 -0.75 -18.67 -17.56
N LEU A 111 -0.98 -18.98 -16.28
CA LEU A 111 -1.22 -17.94 -15.27
C LEU A 111 0.15 -17.51 -14.74
N ILE A 112 0.56 -16.28 -15.06
CA ILE A 112 1.61 -15.58 -14.32
C ILE A 112 0.86 -14.76 -13.27
N ILE A 113 0.88 -15.26 -12.04
CA ILE A 113 0.81 -14.45 -10.82
C ILE A 113 2.18 -14.62 -10.17
#